data_AF-A0A3D4W1F8-F1
#
_entry.id   AF-A0A3D4W1F8-F1
#
_cell.length_a   1.000
_cell.length_b   1.000
_cell.length_c   1.000
_cell.angle_alpha   90.00
_cell.angle_beta   90.00
_cell.angle_gamma   90.00
#
_symmetry.space_group_name_H-M   'P 1'
#
loop_
_entity.id
_entity.type
_entity.pdbx_description
1 polymer ?
#
loop_
_entity_poly.entity_id
_entity_poly.type
_entity_poly.pdbx_seq_one_letter_code
_entity_poly.pdbx_strand_id
1 'polypeptide(L)'
;DHMSMYGVNAGVPKTLVRHLVRYEADIAATPALKEVLLDILDTPVSPELLPAKDNGEIAQRTEDLVGPYELHDFYLYYVLRFGFGPAKIFRLARAAFAGREEYPDAVLYKWLRNFYWRFFAQQFKRSCLPDGPKIGSVTLSPRGDWRMPSDACAALWLAELEQLFPQKDA
;
A
#
# COMPACT_ATOMS: atom_id res chain seq x y z
N ASP A 1 -10.45 8.20 9.78
CA ASP A 1 -10.77 6.76 9.97
C ASP A 1 -9.76 6.01 10.86
N HIS A 2 -8.55 6.54 11.11
CA HIS A 2 -7.50 5.84 11.88
C HIS A 2 -7.88 5.41 13.31
N MET A 3 -8.57 6.27 14.07
CA MET A 3 -8.98 5.95 15.45
C MET A 3 -10.27 5.13 15.45
N SER A 4 -10.26 4.05 16.23
CA SER A 4 -11.40 3.19 16.48
C SER A 4 -11.23 2.48 17.83
N MET A 5 -12.27 1.80 18.30
CA MET A 5 -12.15 0.90 19.46
C MET A 5 -11.40 -0.38 19.10
N TYR A 6 -11.56 -0.87 17.86
CA TYR A 6 -10.91 -2.07 17.36
C TYR A 6 -10.77 -2.01 15.82
N GLY A 7 -9.56 -2.22 15.32
CA GLY A 7 -9.21 -2.17 13.90
C GLY A 7 -9.24 -3.55 13.24
N VAL A 8 -10.41 -4.01 12.81
CA VAL A 8 -10.59 -5.34 12.18
C VAL A 8 -9.75 -5.55 10.92
N ASN A 9 -9.51 -4.48 10.16
CA ASN A 9 -8.76 -4.50 8.91
C ASN A 9 -7.29 -4.08 9.08
N ALA A 10 -6.80 -3.87 10.31
CA ALA A 10 -5.47 -3.32 10.55
C ALA A 10 -4.32 -4.23 10.02
N GLY A 11 -4.56 -5.53 9.92
CA GLY A 11 -3.63 -6.51 9.38
C GLY A 11 -3.86 -6.90 7.91
N VAL A 12 -4.87 -6.35 7.23
CA VAL A 12 -5.23 -6.77 5.86
C VAL A 12 -4.61 -5.80 4.84
N PRO A 13 -3.64 -6.23 4.03
CA PRO A 13 -3.08 -5.40 2.96
C PRO A 13 -4.14 -5.10 1.89
N LYS A 14 -4.01 -3.97 1.19
CA LYS A 14 -5.07 -3.46 0.32
C LYS A 14 -5.34 -4.37 -0.87
N THR A 15 -4.29 -5.02 -1.39
CA THR A 15 -4.39 -6.06 -2.41
C THR A 15 -5.26 -7.25 -1.96
N LEU A 16 -5.14 -7.67 -0.69
CA LEU A 16 -5.91 -8.80 -0.15
C LEU A 16 -7.39 -8.47 0.05
N VAL A 17 -7.74 -7.22 0.37
CA VAL A 17 -9.14 -6.80 0.57
C VAL A 17 -10.02 -7.17 -0.63
N ARG A 18 -9.55 -6.91 -1.86
CA ARG A 18 -10.31 -7.24 -3.07
C ARG A 18 -10.57 -8.74 -3.20
N HIS A 19 -9.60 -9.57 -2.84
CA HIS A 19 -9.76 -11.03 -2.85
C HIS A 19 -10.73 -11.51 -1.78
N LEU A 20 -10.70 -10.93 -0.57
CA LEU A 20 -11.64 -11.29 0.51
C LEU A 20 -13.08 -10.93 0.12
N VAL A 21 -13.30 -9.73 -0.42
CA VAL A 21 -14.64 -9.33 -0.88
C VAL A 21 -15.12 -10.20 -2.03
N ARG A 22 -14.24 -10.57 -2.97
CA ARG A 22 -14.58 -11.49 -4.07
C ARG A 22 -14.95 -12.87 -3.53
N TYR A 23 -14.17 -13.39 -2.59
CA TYR A 23 -14.44 -14.67 -1.94
C TYR A 23 -15.82 -14.68 -1.27
N GLU A 24 -16.13 -13.65 -0.48
CA GLU A 24 -17.45 -13.51 0.15
C GLU A 24 -18.58 -13.38 -0.88
N ALA A 25 -18.34 -12.71 -2.02
CA ALA A 25 -19.31 -12.63 -3.11
C ALA A 25 -19.58 -14.00 -3.75
N ASP A 26 -18.55 -14.84 -3.87
CA ASP A 26 -18.67 -16.17 -4.47
C ASP A 26 -19.46 -17.14 -3.58
N ILE A 27 -19.38 -16.99 -2.26
CA ILE A 27 -20.11 -17.81 -1.27
C ILE A 27 -21.35 -17.11 -0.68
N ALA A 28 -21.75 -15.98 -1.25
CA ALA A 28 -22.81 -15.14 -0.70
C ALA A 28 -24.12 -15.91 -0.50
N ALA A 29 -24.76 -15.69 0.64
CA ALA A 29 -26.01 -16.37 1.01
C ALA A 29 -27.19 -16.05 0.09
N THR A 30 -27.14 -14.92 -0.63
CA THR A 30 -28.20 -14.48 -1.53
C THR A 30 -27.64 -13.90 -2.84
N PRO A 31 -28.37 -14.03 -3.97
CA PRO A 31 -27.99 -13.39 -5.23
C PRO A 31 -27.84 -11.87 -5.11
N ALA A 32 -28.75 -11.22 -4.37
CA ALA A 32 -28.70 -9.77 -4.15
C ALA A 32 -27.41 -9.33 -3.45
N LEU A 33 -26.96 -10.06 -2.42
CA LEU A 33 -25.69 -9.75 -1.75
C LEU A 33 -24.50 -9.92 -2.69
N LYS A 34 -24.50 -11.00 -3.50
CA LYS A 34 -23.45 -11.22 -4.50
C LYS A 34 -23.35 -10.05 -5.48
N GLU A 35 -24.48 -9.62 -6.03
CA GLU A 35 -24.53 -8.50 -6.98
C GLU A 35 -23.95 -7.21 -6.36
N VAL A 36 -24.33 -6.89 -5.12
CA VAL A 36 -23.80 -5.72 -4.41
C VAL A 36 -22.29 -5.80 -4.17
N LEU A 37 -21.78 -6.97 -3.73
CA LEU A 37 -20.35 -7.12 -3.47
C LEU A 37 -19.51 -7.05 -4.76
N LEU A 38 -20.05 -7.54 -5.87
CA LEU A 38 -19.42 -7.40 -7.19
C LEU A 38 -19.43 -5.95 -7.68
N ASP A 39 -20.53 -5.23 -7.50
CA ASP A 39 -20.63 -3.81 -7.83
C ASP A 39 -19.62 -2.95 -7.03
N ILE A 40 -19.46 -3.24 -5.73
CA ILE A 40 -18.42 -2.62 -4.89
C ILE A 40 -17.01 -2.89 -5.43
N LEU A 41 -16.74 -4.10 -5.94
CA LEU A 41 -15.43 -4.44 -6.50
C LEU A 41 -15.14 -3.76 -7.83
N ASP A 42 -16.18 -3.55 -8.64
CA ASP A 42 -16.08 -2.93 -9.97
C ASP A 42 -16.03 -1.39 -9.87
N THR A 43 -16.49 -0.84 -8.74
CA THR A 43 -16.37 0.60 -8.44
C THR A 43 -14.89 1.01 -8.22
N PRO A 44 -14.36 1.98 -9.00
CA PRO A 44 -13.00 2.47 -8.82
C PRO A 44 -12.79 3.15 -7.46
N VAL A 45 -11.61 2.94 -6.85
CA VAL A 45 -11.26 3.55 -5.56
C VAL A 45 -10.90 5.03 -5.73
N SER A 46 -11.75 5.92 -5.22
CA SER A 46 -11.57 7.38 -5.21
C SER A 46 -11.33 7.93 -3.80
N PRO A 47 -10.60 9.05 -3.62
CA PRO A 47 -10.62 9.81 -2.38
C PRO A 47 -12.00 10.43 -2.17
N GLU A 48 -12.78 9.88 -1.24
CA GLU A 48 -14.16 10.27 -0.91
C GLU A 48 -14.34 11.76 -0.54
N LEU A 49 -13.25 12.48 -0.26
CA LEU A 49 -13.27 13.86 0.24
C LEU A 49 -13.26 14.94 -0.84
N LEU A 50 -13.09 14.57 -2.12
CA LEU A 50 -13.19 15.52 -3.21
C LEU A 50 -14.54 15.38 -3.90
N PRO A 51 -15.30 16.47 -4.10
CA PRO A 51 -16.52 16.40 -4.89
C PRO A 51 -16.21 15.78 -6.25
N ALA A 52 -17.10 14.90 -6.71
CA ALA A 52 -17.06 14.46 -8.11
C ALA A 52 -17.04 15.70 -9.02
N LYS A 53 -16.41 15.58 -10.18
CA LYS A 53 -16.49 16.64 -11.19
C LYS A 53 -17.96 16.90 -11.54
N ASP A 54 -18.30 18.09 -12.05
CA ASP A 54 -19.68 18.48 -12.39
C ASP A 54 -20.41 17.51 -13.36
N ASN A 55 -19.67 16.59 -13.98
CA ASN A 55 -20.15 15.53 -14.87
C ASN A 55 -20.35 14.15 -14.18
N GLY A 56 -20.23 14.05 -12.85
CA GLY A 56 -20.35 12.80 -12.10
C GLY A 56 -19.14 11.86 -12.18
N GLU A 57 -18.07 12.27 -12.87
CA GLU A 57 -16.82 11.51 -12.93
C GLU A 57 -15.99 11.71 -11.66
N ILE A 58 -15.42 10.62 -11.17
CA ILE A 58 -14.46 10.60 -10.07
C ILE A 58 -13.32 11.59 -10.37
N ALA A 59 -13.15 12.59 -9.51
CA ALA A 59 -12.21 13.68 -9.74
C ALA A 59 -10.74 13.28 -9.62
N GLN A 60 -10.43 12.28 -8.79
CA GLN A 60 -9.08 11.80 -8.49
C GLN A 60 -9.11 10.31 -8.09
N ARG A 61 -8.08 9.52 -8.43
CA ARG A 61 -7.88 8.17 -7.88
C ARG A 61 -6.85 8.22 -6.77
N THR A 62 -7.08 7.52 -5.65
CA THR A 62 -6.16 7.54 -4.50
C THR A 62 -4.75 7.02 -4.87
N GLU A 63 -4.70 6.10 -5.83
CA GLU A 63 -3.45 5.55 -6.38
C GLU A 63 -2.59 6.62 -7.07
N ASP A 64 -3.17 7.73 -7.55
CA ASP A 64 -2.40 8.81 -8.19
C ASP A 64 -1.51 9.55 -7.18
N LEU A 65 -1.93 9.59 -5.91
CA LEU A 65 -1.20 10.26 -4.81
C LEU A 65 -0.19 9.32 -4.14
N VAL A 66 -0.61 8.08 -3.88
CA VAL A 66 0.16 7.13 -3.08
C VAL A 66 1.01 6.23 -3.98
N GLY A 67 0.48 5.82 -5.12
CA GLY A 67 1.01 4.81 -6.01
C GLY A 67 0.15 3.54 -6.03
N PRO A 68 0.41 2.64 -6.99
CA PRO A 68 -0.33 1.37 -7.11
C PRO A 68 -0.20 0.53 -5.84
N TYR A 69 -1.31 0.05 -5.29
CA TYR A 69 -1.29 -0.73 -4.05
C TYR A 69 -0.46 -2.01 -4.18
N GLU A 70 -0.40 -2.63 -5.37
CA GLU A 70 0.41 -3.83 -5.58
C GLU A 70 1.91 -3.58 -5.40
N LEU A 71 2.41 -2.39 -5.79
CA LEU A 71 3.81 -2.03 -5.55
C LEU A 71 4.06 -1.77 -4.07
N HIS A 72 3.17 -1.03 -3.40
CA HIS A 72 3.33 -0.73 -1.97
C HIS A 72 3.26 -1.96 -1.09
N ASP A 73 2.28 -2.84 -1.33
CA ASP A 73 2.15 -4.09 -0.58
C ASP A 73 3.38 -5.01 -0.86
N PHE A 74 3.90 -5.03 -2.10
CA PHE A 74 5.12 -5.75 -2.44
C PHE A 74 6.34 -5.21 -1.67
N TYR A 75 6.56 -3.89 -1.66
CA TYR A 75 7.67 -3.27 -0.93
C TYR A 75 7.54 -3.48 0.58
N LEU A 76 6.34 -3.25 1.12
CA LEU A 76 6.04 -3.43 2.54
C LEU A 76 6.35 -4.86 3.00
N TYR A 77 5.94 -5.86 2.22
CA TYR A 77 6.20 -7.25 2.52
C TYR A 77 7.70 -7.53 2.64
N TYR A 78 8.51 -7.11 1.65
CA TYR A 78 9.96 -7.38 1.69
C TYR A 78 10.70 -6.59 2.76
N VAL A 79 10.25 -5.37 3.08
CA VAL A 79 10.79 -4.60 4.21
C VAL A 79 10.49 -5.29 5.53
N LEU A 80 9.22 -5.61 5.80
CA LEU A 80 8.82 -6.14 7.12
C LEU A 80 9.22 -7.59 7.33
N ARG A 81 9.06 -8.44 6.30
CA ARG A 81 9.29 -9.88 6.45
C ARG A 81 10.77 -10.24 6.43
N PHE A 82 11.56 -9.52 5.63
CA PHE A 82 12.96 -9.89 5.35
C PHE A 82 13.98 -8.81 5.70
N GLY A 83 13.56 -7.57 6.00
CA GLY A 83 14.48 -6.48 6.28
C GLY A 83 15.37 -6.12 5.09
N PHE A 84 14.91 -6.38 3.86
CA PHE A 84 15.72 -6.11 2.67
C PHE A 84 15.92 -4.62 2.44
N GLY A 85 17.15 -4.25 2.06
CA GLY A 85 17.50 -2.90 1.64
C GLY A 85 16.89 -2.51 0.28
N PRO A 86 16.80 -1.20 -0.01
CA PRO A 86 16.26 -0.66 -1.26
C PRO A 86 16.78 -1.32 -2.53
N ALA A 87 18.08 -1.55 -2.67
CA ALA A 87 18.66 -2.14 -3.88
C ALA A 87 18.14 -3.55 -4.16
N LYS A 88 18.01 -4.35 -3.11
CA LYS A 88 17.47 -5.70 -3.22
C LYS A 88 15.99 -5.67 -3.60
N ILE A 89 15.21 -4.82 -2.93
CA ILE A 89 13.77 -4.70 -3.21
C ILE A 89 13.53 -4.20 -4.63
N PHE A 90 14.28 -3.20 -5.09
CA PHE A 90 14.21 -2.71 -6.46
C PHE A 90 14.51 -3.82 -7.47
N ARG A 91 15.59 -4.59 -7.26
CA ARG A 91 15.93 -5.74 -8.11
C ARG A 91 14.82 -6.80 -8.15
N LEU A 92 14.21 -7.11 -6.99
CA LEU A 92 13.11 -8.07 -6.91
C LEU A 92 11.87 -7.56 -7.64
N ALA A 93 11.56 -6.27 -7.51
CA ALA A 93 10.43 -5.66 -8.21
C ALA A 93 10.63 -5.71 -9.73
N ARG A 94 11.82 -5.37 -10.24
CA ARG A 94 12.13 -5.48 -11.67
C ARG A 94 11.89 -6.88 -12.22
N ALA A 95 12.26 -7.91 -11.45
CA ALA A 95 12.04 -9.30 -11.84
C ALA A 95 10.55 -9.69 -11.76
N ALA A 96 9.85 -9.30 -10.70
CA ALA A 96 8.45 -9.66 -10.47
C ALA A 96 7.48 -8.98 -11.45
N PHE A 97 7.81 -7.76 -11.88
CA PHE A 97 6.99 -6.94 -12.78
C PHE A 97 7.57 -6.86 -14.20
N ALA A 98 8.53 -7.73 -14.53
CA ALA A 98 9.13 -7.77 -15.87
C ALA A 98 8.08 -8.00 -16.96
N GLY A 99 8.13 -7.19 -18.02
CA GLY A 99 7.21 -7.28 -19.16
C GLY A 99 5.87 -6.57 -18.96
N ARG A 100 5.63 -5.93 -17.81
CA ARG A 100 4.46 -5.06 -17.60
C ARG A 100 4.80 -3.64 -18.03
N GLU A 101 4.14 -3.15 -19.09
CA GLU A 101 4.40 -1.83 -19.68
C GLU A 101 4.12 -0.68 -18.70
N GLU A 102 3.21 -0.89 -17.76
CA GLU A 102 2.87 0.05 -16.69
C GLU A 102 3.98 0.19 -15.62
N TYR A 103 4.95 -0.74 -15.58
CA TYR A 103 6.01 -0.79 -14.56
C TYR A 103 7.43 -0.77 -15.13
N PRO A 104 7.80 0.27 -15.91
CA PRO A 104 9.20 0.50 -16.23
C PRO A 104 10.00 0.82 -14.96
N ASP A 105 11.33 0.65 -15.04
CA ASP A 105 12.24 0.88 -13.91
C ASP A 105 12.05 2.24 -13.24
N ALA A 106 11.74 3.29 -14.00
CA ALA A 106 11.48 4.63 -13.48
C ALA A 106 10.23 4.71 -12.59
N VAL A 107 9.17 3.95 -12.92
CA VAL A 107 7.94 3.88 -12.12
C VAL A 107 8.18 3.09 -10.85
N LEU A 108 8.86 1.95 -10.95
CA LEU A 108 9.27 1.16 -9.78
C LEU A 108 10.14 1.99 -8.82
N TYR A 109 11.10 2.74 -9.36
CA TYR A 109 11.95 3.63 -8.59
C TYR A 109 11.14 4.74 -7.90
N LYS A 110 10.30 5.45 -8.67
CA LYS A 110 9.45 6.55 -8.16
C LYS A 110 8.62 6.09 -6.96
N TRP A 111 7.95 4.95 -7.09
CA TRP A 111 7.06 4.47 -6.03
C TRP A 111 7.80 3.82 -4.86
N LEU A 112 8.96 3.18 -5.09
CA LEU A 112 9.81 2.70 -3.99
C LEU A 112 10.38 3.87 -3.17
N ARG A 113 10.81 4.95 -3.84
CA ARG A 113 11.23 6.19 -3.17
C ARG A 113 10.09 6.80 -2.34
N ASN A 114 8.90 6.92 -2.94
CA ASN A 114 7.71 7.43 -2.25
C ASN A 114 7.36 6.54 -1.05
N PHE A 115 7.39 5.21 -1.23
CA PHE A 115 7.18 4.24 -0.16
C PHE A 115 8.10 4.50 1.03
N TYR A 116 9.42 4.58 0.85
CA TYR A 116 10.33 4.82 1.98
C TYR A 116 10.10 6.17 2.65
N TRP A 117 9.94 7.24 1.88
CA TRP A 117 9.69 8.56 2.45
C TRP A 117 8.41 8.56 3.30
N ARG A 118 7.28 8.04 2.78
CA ARG A 118 6.01 7.97 3.52
C ARG A 118 6.07 6.97 4.65
N PHE A 119 6.73 5.84 4.46
CA PHE A 119 6.85 4.81 5.48
C PHE A 119 7.52 5.39 6.72
N PHE A 120 8.62 6.13 6.58
CA PHE A 120 9.25 6.78 7.73
C PHE A 120 8.42 7.96 8.27
N ALA A 121 8.02 8.90 7.41
CA ALA A 121 7.33 10.12 7.82
C ALA A 121 5.97 9.88 8.49
N GLN A 122 5.33 8.73 8.23
CA GLN A 122 4.02 8.38 8.80
C GLN A 122 4.12 7.44 10.01
N GLN A 123 5.32 7.17 10.54
CA GLN A 123 5.50 6.26 11.68
C GLN A 123 4.77 6.73 12.93
N PHE A 124 4.69 8.04 13.18
CA PHE A 124 3.97 8.59 14.33
C PHE A 124 2.49 8.17 14.38
N LYS A 125 1.85 8.00 13.22
CA LYS A 125 0.46 7.50 13.14
C LYS A 125 0.37 6.06 13.63
N ARG A 126 1.39 5.24 13.39
CA ARG A 126 1.37 3.83 13.80
C ARG A 126 1.61 3.64 15.29
N SER A 127 2.30 4.58 15.94
CA SER A 127 2.57 4.53 17.38
C SER A 127 1.31 4.53 18.24
N CYS A 128 0.20 5.07 17.74
CA CYS A 128 -1.10 5.13 18.43
C CYS A 128 -2.18 4.23 17.80
N LEU A 129 -1.81 3.16 17.08
CA LEU A 129 -2.77 2.23 16.48
C LEU A 129 -3.72 1.61 17.53
N PRO A 130 -5.04 1.57 17.26
CA PRO A 130 -6.00 0.77 18.03
C PRO A 130 -5.63 -0.72 18.05
N ASP A 131 -6.25 -1.47 18.96
CA ASP A 131 -6.11 -2.92 18.98
C ASP A 131 -6.76 -3.56 17.75
N GLY A 132 -6.22 -4.68 17.30
CA GLY A 132 -6.67 -5.38 16.10
C GLY A 132 -5.86 -6.67 15.88
N PRO A 133 -6.39 -7.62 15.10
CA PRO A 133 -5.72 -8.88 14.86
C PRO A 133 -4.58 -8.71 13.86
N LYS A 134 -3.48 -9.45 14.08
CA LYS A 134 -2.49 -9.69 13.03
C LYS A 134 -3.10 -10.69 12.04
N ILE A 135 -3.08 -10.34 10.76
CA ILE A 135 -3.52 -11.19 9.65
C ILE A 135 -2.34 -11.36 8.70
N GLY A 136 -2.07 -12.59 8.27
CA GLY A 136 -0.91 -12.91 7.44
C GLY A 136 0.41 -12.96 8.21
N SER A 137 1.51 -12.69 7.51
CA SER A 137 2.87 -12.91 8.03
C SER A 137 3.49 -11.69 8.73
N VAL A 138 2.96 -10.48 8.50
CA VAL A 138 3.50 -9.20 8.99
C VAL A 138 2.38 -8.28 9.48
N THR A 139 2.66 -7.46 10.49
CA THR A 139 1.78 -6.36 10.95
C THR A 139 2.58 -5.08 11.22
N LEU A 140 1.88 -3.96 11.28
CA LEU A 140 2.43 -2.63 11.57
C LEU A 140 2.16 -2.13 12.99
N SER A 141 1.63 -3.00 13.85
CA SER A 141 1.40 -2.67 15.26
C SER A 141 2.72 -2.40 16.00
N PRO A 142 2.84 -1.28 16.74
CA PRO A 142 4.00 -0.97 17.58
C PRO A 142 4.14 -1.94 18.75
N ARG A 143 3.07 -2.68 19.06
CA ARG A 143 3.03 -3.70 20.10
C ARG A 143 3.45 -5.08 19.58
N GLY A 144 3.47 -5.26 18.24
CA GLY A 144 3.80 -6.51 17.56
C GLY A 144 5.08 -6.43 16.73
N ASP A 145 4.96 -6.72 15.44
CA ASP A 145 6.10 -6.94 14.53
C ASP A 145 6.91 -5.68 14.20
N TRP A 146 6.34 -4.47 14.31
CA TRP A 146 6.99 -3.24 13.82
C TRP A 146 7.28 -2.23 14.93
N ARG A 147 8.53 -2.17 15.36
CA ARG A 147 9.01 -1.22 16.38
C ARG A 147 10.00 -0.24 15.76
N MET A 148 9.56 0.98 15.52
CA MET A 148 10.36 2.03 14.90
C MET A 148 10.10 3.37 15.62
N PRO A 149 11.15 4.18 15.90
CA PRO A 149 10.98 5.53 16.43
C PRO A 149 10.16 6.42 15.50
N SER A 150 9.29 7.26 16.06
CA SER A 150 8.40 8.13 15.27
C SER A 150 9.12 9.28 14.56
N ASP A 151 10.35 9.57 15.00
CA ASP A 151 11.27 10.60 14.56
C ASP A 151 12.44 10.05 13.73
N ALA A 152 12.41 8.76 13.36
CA ALA A 152 13.45 8.16 12.52
C ALA A 152 13.44 8.73 11.08
N CYS A 153 14.64 8.83 10.50
CA CYS A 153 14.85 9.46 9.19
C CYS A 153 15.12 8.43 8.07
N ALA A 154 14.49 8.62 6.91
CA ALA A 154 14.66 7.74 5.74
C ALA A 154 15.96 7.98 4.94
N ALA A 155 16.83 8.92 5.36
CA ALA A 155 17.94 9.41 4.54
C ALA A 155 18.84 8.31 3.97
N LEU A 156 19.19 7.30 4.76
CA LEU A 156 20.05 6.19 4.30
C LEU A 156 19.38 5.35 3.22
N TRP A 157 18.08 5.04 3.34
CA TRP A 157 17.33 4.30 2.34
C TRP A 157 17.18 5.09 1.03
N LEU A 158 16.96 6.41 1.14
CA LEU A 158 16.83 7.30 -0.02
C LEU A 158 18.18 7.49 -0.74
N ALA A 159 19.27 7.62 0.00
CA ALA A 159 20.61 7.73 -0.56
C ALA A 159 21.03 6.46 -1.31
N GLU A 160 20.72 5.26 -0.78
CA GLU A 160 20.96 4.01 -1.49
C GLU A 160 20.15 3.94 -2.80
N LEU A 161 18.88 4.37 -2.80
CA LEU A 161 18.07 4.43 -4.01
C LEU A 161 18.66 5.37 -5.07
N GLU A 162 19.10 6.56 -4.65
CA GLU A 162 19.68 7.57 -5.55
C GLU A 162 20.92 7.05 -6.29
N GLN A 163 21.68 6.12 -5.69
CA GLN A 163 22.81 5.46 -6.35
C GLN A 163 22.39 4.48 -7.46
N LEU A 164 21.20 3.88 -7.37
CA LEU A 164 20.70 2.88 -8.32
C LEU A 164 20.07 3.50 -9.56
N PHE A 165 19.55 4.71 -9.41
CA PHE A 165 18.91 5.47 -10.46
C PHE A 165 19.41 6.92 -10.36
N PRO A 166 20.65 7.19 -10.83
CA PRO A 166 21.16 8.54 -10.87
C PRO A 166 20.17 9.35 -11.70
N GLN A 167 19.54 10.36 -11.10
CA GLN A 167 18.72 11.29 -11.86
C GLN A 167 19.64 11.92 -12.90
N LYS A 168 19.52 11.50 -14.16
CA LYS A 168 19.99 12.33 -15.26
C LYS A 168 19.04 13.52 -15.32
N ASP A 169 19.50 14.59 -14.69
CA ASP A 169 19.02 15.97 -14.78
C ASP A 169 17.60 16.20 -14.22
N ALA A 170 17.57 16.82 -13.04
CA ALA A 170 16.43 17.59 -12.54
C ALA A 170 16.38 18.97 -13.21
#